data_AF-A0A1E8YTJ7-F1
#
_entry.id   AF-A0A1E8YTJ7-F1
#
_cell.length_a   1.000
_cell.length_b   1.000
_cell.length_c   1.000
_cell.angle_alpha   90.00
_cell.angle_beta   90.00
_cell.angle_gamma   90.00
#
_symmetry.space_group_name_H-M   'P 1'
#
loop_
_entity.id
_entity.type
_entity.pdbx_description
1 polymer ?
#
loop_
_entity_poly.entity_id
_entity_poly.type
_entity_poly.pdbx_seq_one_letter_code
_entity_poly.pdbx_strand_id
1 'polypeptide(L)'
;MTLIIVSLVAGWLIYFIGFIIYEIKKAGSCSRFYDFKIIENGITKALLATITVDKNKDQPSIRVPSVSVTQSKQTLGVKVEKLAGMYDIEKMVEDINSSLRNKFSKLNVTSARISDDHNYFEFQLENVAFNKTLRPATLTDLKVKSHYLKLQKGLKINLADNPHLIIWGKSGSGKTTLLFSILIQLLIAGTDVRLIDGKDEFSSFEAFYPPRKIAGDIDGIFNILNEIIEIISKRQKIVADKVKELNKFGLRAFDLGLKPVVLVADEIGSLVAGMDSKQKKEFNSMLVQIVQKGRSVSVFAILATQSPKADILPTEIRSQFSTRILLGSSSGDNQRMAFDGESLLVGDVEKFTGYFMSDGKTKQPMKFYVPDLHTHKLNDLQTLKKAYELGLKIKASKIGTTF
;
A
#
# COMPACT_ATOMS: atom_id res chain seq x y z
N MET A 1 50.13 -20.54 30.14
CA MET A 1 49.51 -19.21 29.98
C MET A 1 49.40 -18.80 28.51
N THR A 2 50.49 -18.85 27.73
CA THR A 2 50.52 -18.44 26.31
C THR A 2 49.59 -19.25 25.39
N LEU A 3 49.53 -20.58 25.53
CA LEU A 3 48.63 -21.44 24.74
C LEU A 3 47.13 -21.15 24.97
N ILE A 4 46.76 -20.80 26.20
CA ILE A 4 45.37 -20.47 26.56
C ILE A 4 44.97 -19.13 25.92
N ILE A 5 45.86 -18.13 25.96
CA ILE A 5 45.63 -16.82 25.32
C ILE A 5 45.50 -16.99 23.81
N VAL A 6 46.38 -17.76 23.17
CA VAL A 6 46.31 -18.04 21.72
C VAL A 6 45.01 -18.75 21.36
N SER A 7 44.57 -19.73 22.16
CA SER A 7 43.29 -20.43 21.93
C SER A 7 42.08 -19.51 22.10
N LEU A 8 42.09 -18.60 23.08
CA LEU A 8 41.01 -17.63 23.30
C LEU A 8 40.94 -16.61 22.16
N VAL A 9 42.09 -16.10 21.71
CA VAL A 9 42.17 -15.18 20.56
C VAL A 9 41.70 -15.87 19.28
N ALA A 10 42.13 -17.11 19.03
CA ALA A 10 41.69 -17.88 17.88
C ALA A 10 40.18 -18.16 17.92
N GLY A 11 39.64 -18.55 19.07
CA GLY A 11 38.20 -18.74 19.27
C GLY A 11 37.40 -17.45 19.02
N TRP A 12 37.88 -16.32 19.54
CA TRP A 12 37.27 -15.01 19.30
C TRP A 12 37.32 -14.61 17.81
N LEU A 13 38.44 -14.86 17.13
CA LEU A 13 38.60 -14.58 15.70
C LEU A 13 37.63 -15.42 14.85
N ILE A 14 37.49 -16.70 15.15
CA ILE A 14 36.54 -17.61 14.47
C ILE A 14 35.10 -17.12 14.68
N TYR A 15 34.74 -16.78 15.92
CA TYR A 15 33.42 -16.21 16.21
C TYR A 15 33.18 -14.91 15.46
N PHE A 16 34.16 -14.00 15.45
CA PHE A 16 34.07 -12.71 14.77
C PHE A 16 33.93 -12.86 13.26
N ILE A 17 34.73 -13.74 12.63
CA ILE A 17 34.60 -14.07 11.21
C ILE A 17 33.23 -14.66 10.93
N GLY A 18 32.75 -15.60 11.76
CA GLY A 18 31.42 -16.18 11.66
C GLY A 18 30.32 -15.13 11.74
N PHE A 19 30.44 -14.17 12.66
CA PHE A 19 29.52 -13.05 12.82
C PHE A 19 29.51 -12.11 11.61
N ILE A 20 30.68 -11.76 11.06
CA ILE A 20 30.78 -10.94 9.84
C ILE A 20 30.16 -11.65 8.64
N ILE A 21 30.42 -12.96 8.48
CA ILE A 21 29.79 -13.76 7.43
C ILE A 21 28.27 -13.78 7.58
N TYR A 22 27.77 -13.92 8.80
CA TYR A 22 26.34 -13.86 9.09
C TYR A 22 25.72 -12.51 8.68
N GLU A 23 26.34 -11.39 9.05
CA GLU A 23 25.85 -10.06 8.69
C GLU A 23 25.95 -9.77 7.18
N ILE A 24 27.00 -10.25 6.50
CA ILE A 24 27.10 -10.17 5.03
C ILE A 24 25.97 -10.95 4.36
N LYS A 25 25.68 -12.17 4.84
CA LYS A 25 24.56 -12.98 4.34
C LYS A 25 23.22 -12.27 4.53
N LYS A 26 23.03 -11.64 5.69
CA LYS A 26 21.83 -10.84 6.00
C LYS A 26 21.67 -9.62 5.08
N ALA A 27 22.77 -8.94 4.72
CA ALA A 27 22.77 -7.86 3.72
C ALA A 27 22.62 -8.35 2.27
N GLY A 28 22.88 -9.64 2.03
CA GLY A 28 22.77 -10.32 0.73
C GLY A 28 23.95 -10.09 -0.22
N SER A 29 24.90 -9.20 0.09
CA SER A 29 26.17 -9.06 -0.62
C SER A 29 27.18 -8.26 0.19
N CYS A 30 28.49 -8.48 -0.04
CA CYS A 30 29.56 -7.72 0.62
C CYS A 30 29.47 -6.22 0.36
N SER A 31 29.16 -5.81 -0.89
CA SER A 31 29.01 -4.39 -1.23
C SER A 31 27.87 -3.74 -0.46
N ARG A 32 26.72 -4.40 -0.32
CA ARG A 32 25.60 -3.85 0.46
C ARG A 32 25.91 -3.79 1.95
N PHE A 33 26.60 -4.81 2.48
CA PHE A 33 27.04 -4.78 3.89
C PHE A 33 27.95 -3.58 4.16
N TYR A 34 28.90 -3.32 3.25
CA TYR A 34 29.76 -2.15 3.35
C TYR A 34 28.96 -0.83 3.28
N ASP A 35 27.97 -0.75 2.39
CA ASP A 35 27.09 0.41 2.27
C ASP A 35 26.29 0.67 3.54
N PHE A 36 25.74 -0.39 4.16
CA PHE A 36 25.04 -0.29 5.44
C PHE A 36 25.95 0.24 6.53
N LYS A 37 27.18 -0.28 6.63
CA LYS A 37 28.15 0.19 7.63
C LYS A 37 28.54 1.65 7.44
N ILE A 38 28.65 2.14 6.20
CA ILE A 38 28.88 3.56 5.94
C ILE A 38 27.70 4.40 6.44
N ILE A 39 26.46 4.00 6.13
CA ILE A 39 25.25 4.71 6.56
C ILE A 39 25.11 4.69 8.08
N GLU A 40 25.25 3.53 8.72
CA GLU A 40 25.19 3.35 10.18
C GLU A 40 26.20 4.27 10.89
N ASN A 41 27.45 4.27 10.44
CA ASN A 41 28.50 5.11 11.00
C ASN A 41 28.24 6.60 10.77
N GLY A 42 27.73 6.98 9.60
CA GLY A 42 27.37 8.36 9.27
C GLY A 42 26.28 8.89 10.19
N ILE A 43 25.20 8.12 10.35
CA ILE A 43 24.06 8.47 11.21
C ILE A 43 24.51 8.55 12.67
N THR A 44 25.28 7.56 13.15
CA THR A 44 25.78 7.55 14.54
C THR A 44 26.59 8.82 14.84
N LYS A 45 27.48 9.23 13.93
CA LYS A 45 28.26 10.47 14.08
C LYS A 45 27.39 11.73 14.08
N ALA A 46 26.37 11.79 13.23
CA ALA A 46 25.46 12.93 13.17
C ALA A 46 24.66 13.08 14.49
N LEU A 47 24.08 11.99 14.98
CA LEU A 47 23.33 11.97 16.24
C LEU A 47 24.17 12.37 17.46
N LEU A 48 25.45 11.95 17.49
CA LEU A 48 26.38 12.34 18.54
C LEU A 48 26.74 13.83 18.50
N ALA A 49 26.92 14.39 17.30
CA ALA A 49 27.29 15.79 17.13
C ALA A 49 26.20 16.76 17.60
N THR A 50 24.93 16.37 17.49
CA THR A 50 23.79 17.24 17.80
C THR A 50 23.27 17.10 19.23
N ILE A 51 23.92 16.27 20.07
CA ILE A 51 23.51 15.95 21.46
C ILE A 51 22.03 15.55 21.52
N THR A 52 21.52 14.92 20.46
CA THR A 52 20.18 14.31 20.48
C THR A 52 20.17 13.05 21.36
N VAL A 53 21.35 12.63 21.84
CA VAL A 53 21.63 11.30 22.38
C VAL A 53 21.53 11.15 23.91
N ASP A 54 21.74 12.21 24.69
CA ASP A 54 21.46 12.20 26.14
C ASP A 54 21.51 13.64 26.67
N LYS A 55 20.50 14.05 27.46
CA LYS A 55 20.47 15.39 28.09
C LYS A 55 20.91 15.37 29.56
N ASN A 56 21.21 14.20 30.13
CA ASN A 56 21.68 14.10 31.52
C ASN A 56 23.15 14.52 31.62
N LYS A 57 23.37 15.81 31.95
CA LYS A 57 24.69 16.41 32.14
C LYS A 57 25.49 15.84 33.33
N ASP A 58 24.88 14.99 34.16
CA ASP A 58 25.45 14.52 35.43
C ASP A 58 26.12 13.13 35.35
N GLN A 59 26.17 12.49 34.17
CA GLN A 59 26.89 11.20 34.00
C GLN A 59 28.24 11.38 33.30
N PRO A 60 29.31 10.68 33.77
CA PRO A 60 30.66 10.80 33.22
C PRO A 60 30.84 10.12 31.85
N SER A 61 29.82 9.45 31.33
CA SER A 61 29.86 8.72 30.06
C SER A 61 28.61 8.98 29.24
N ILE A 62 28.78 9.25 27.94
CA ILE A 62 27.68 9.40 26.98
C ILE A 62 27.34 8.02 26.44
N ARG A 63 26.11 7.57 26.63
CA ARG A 63 25.62 6.33 26.00
C ARG A 63 25.32 6.61 24.53
N VAL A 64 25.84 5.78 23.62
CA VAL A 64 25.62 5.92 22.18
C VAL A 64 24.50 4.97 21.74
N PRO A 65 23.49 5.43 20.98
CA PRO A 65 22.43 4.56 20.51
C PRO A 65 22.98 3.61 19.45
N SER A 66 22.57 2.35 19.50
CA SER A 66 22.84 1.44 18.39
C SER A 66 22.04 1.88 17.14
N VAL A 67 22.72 1.92 15.99
CA VAL A 67 22.13 2.19 14.68
C VAL A 67 22.29 0.97 13.79
N SER A 68 21.20 0.52 13.17
CA SER A 68 21.24 -0.58 12.20
C SER A 68 20.47 -0.25 10.93
N VAL A 69 21.02 -0.66 9.79
CA VAL A 69 20.40 -0.48 8.48
C VAL A 69 19.94 -1.84 7.94
N THR A 70 18.76 -1.85 7.34
CA THR A 70 18.16 -3.02 6.70
C THR A 70 17.62 -2.66 5.32
N GLN A 71 17.62 -3.60 4.38
CA GLN A 71 16.95 -3.42 3.10
C GLN A 71 15.58 -4.08 3.14
N SER A 72 14.55 -3.34 2.74
CA SER A 72 13.22 -3.88 2.46
C SER A 72 12.85 -3.59 1.01
N LYS A 73 12.92 -4.59 0.14
CA LYS A 73 12.59 -4.49 -1.30
C LYS A 73 13.23 -3.26 -1.97
N GLN A 74 12.53 -2.12 -2.02
CA GLN A 74 12.93 -0.89 -2.70
C GLN A 74 13.37 0.25 -1.76
N THR A 75 13.43 0.01 -0.46
CA THR A 75 13.72 1.04 0.54
C THR A 75 14.72 0.54 1.57
N LEU A 76 15.37 1.50 2.25
CA LEU A 76 16.26 1.21 3.37
C LEU A 76 15.54 1.56 4.67
N GLY A 77 15.52 0.64 5.62
CA GLY A 77 15.05 0.89 6.98
C GLY A 77 16.23 1.16 7.89
N VAL A 78 16.19 2.26 8.63
CA VAL A 78 17.15 2.57 9.69
C VAL A 78 16.44 2.37 11.04
N LYS A 79 17.07 1.63 11.94
CA LYS A 79 16.66 1.56 13.35
C LYS A 79 17.69 2.25 14.21
N VAL A 80 17.21 3.11 15.10
CA VAL A 80 18.02 3.77 16.12
C VAL A 80 17.46 3.39 17.48
N GLU A 81 18.29 2.86 18.37
CA GLU A 81 17.90 2.57 19.76
C GLU A 81 17.43 3.84 20.46
N LYS A 82 16.30 3.74 21.15
CA LYS A 82 15.72 4.83 21.93
C LYS A 82 16.38 4.86 23.31
N LEU A 83 17.11 5.94 23.58
CA LEU A 83 17.69 6.22 24.88
C LEU A 83 16.82 7.20 25.69
N ALA A 84 17.04 7.26 27.00
CA ALA A 84 16.32 8.19 27.86
C ALA A 84 16.62 9.64 27.45
N GLY A 85 15.59 10.48 27.37
CA GLY A 85 15.73 11.88 26.95
C GLY A 85 15.73 12.11 25.42
N MET A 86 15.75 11.05 24.60
CA MET A 86 15.52 11.15 23.15
C MET A 86 14.03 11.28 22.85
N TYR A 87 13.57 12.48 22.46
CA TYR A 87 12.15 12.70 22.12
C TYR A 87 11.91 13.57 20.88
N ASP A 88 12.97 14.00 20.18
CA ASP A 88 12.84 14.86 19.01
C ASP A 88 13.08 14.07 17.72
N ILE A 89 12.03 13.38 17.27
CA ILE A 89 12.09 12.55 16.05
C ILE A 89 12.31 13.41 14.79
N GLU A 90 11.86 14.67 14.80
CA GLU A 90 12.04 15.61 13.67
C GLU A 90 13.51 16.01 13.54
N LYS A 91 14.16 16.36 14.65
CA LYS A 91 15.60 16.62 14.64
C LYS A 91 16.40 15.38 14.23
N MET A 92 16.00 14.18 14.65
CA MET A 92 16.64 12.95 14.19
C MET A 92 16.50 12.73 12.67
N VAL A 93 15.37 13.12 12.08
CA VAL A 93 15.18 13.10 10.63
C VAL A 93 16.19 14.02 9.93
N GLU A 94 16.39 15.23 10.45
CA GLU A 94 17.39 16.18 9.93
C GLU A 94 18.82 15.63 10.05
N ASP A 95 19.16 15.08 11.22
CA ASP A 95 20.46 14.47 11.49
C ASP A 95 20.73 13.30 10.54
N ILE A 96 19.75 12.41 10.34
CA ILE A 96 19.86 11.29 9.40
C ILE A 96 20.05 11.81 7.98
N ASN A 97 19.20 12.73 7.51
CA ASN A 97 19.31 13.27 6.14
C ASN A 97 20.67 13.94 5.90
N SER A 98 21.18 14.73 6.85
CA SER A 98 22.47 15.42 6.73
C SER A 98 23.68 14.48 6.72
N SER A 99 23.52 13.27 7.29
CA SER A 99 24.54 12.22 7.30
C SER A 99 24.67 11.48 5.95
N LEU A 100 23.63 11.50 5.12
CA LEU A 100 23.56 10.78 3.85
C LEU A 100 24.29 11.58 2.74
N ARG A 101 25.60 11.34 2.61
CA ARG A 101 26.46 12.06 1.65
C ARG A 101 26.89 11.20 0.47
N ASN A 102 27.54 11.82 -0.51
CA ASN A 102 28.13 11.16 -1.69
C ASN A 102 27.10 10.30 -2.44
N LYS A 103 27.33 8.99 -2.57
CA LYS A 103 26.43 8.06 -3.26
C LYS A 103 25.05 7.92 -2.60
N PHE A 104 24.91 8.35 -1.34
CA PHE A 104 23.65 8.28 -0.59
C PHE A 104 22.88 9.61 -0.57
N SER A 105 23.39 10.68 -1.19
CA SER A 105 22.79 12.02 -1.16
C SER A 105 21.37 12.12 -1.74
N LYS A 106 20.92 11.09 -2.48
CA LYS A 106 19.57 11.02 -3.03
C LYS A 106 18.57 10.33 -2.10
N LEU A 107 19.05 9.71 -1.02
CA LEU A 107 18.22 9.06 -0.01
C LEU A 107 17.79 10.11 1.00
N ASN A 108 16.49 10.16 1.27
CA ASN A 108 15.93 10.95 2.36
C ASN A 108 14.99 10.08 3.18
N VAL A 109 14.84 10.41 4.46
CA VAL A 109 13.79 9.86 5.30
C VAL A 109 12.44 10.31 4.76
N THR A 110 11.53 9.36 4.53
CA THR A 110 10.15 9.60 4.08
C THR A 110 9.13 9.30 5.16
N SER A 111 9.48 8.45 6.12
CA SER A 111 8.64 8.16 7.28
C SER A 111 9.48 7.78 8.49
N ALA A 112 8.96 8.10 9.67
CA ALA A 112 9.59 7.80 10.95
C ALA A 112 8.50 7.38 11.96
N ARG A 113 8.79 6.39 12.80
CA ARG A 113 7.89 5.99 13.91
C ARG A 113 8.69 5.47 15.10
N ILE A 114 8.01 5.33 16.23
CA ILE A 114 8.51 4.55 17.37
C ILE A 114 8.05 3.09 17.19
N SER A 115 8.95 2.14 17.46
CA SER A 115 8.63 0.71 17.40
C SER A 115 7.57 0.33 18.44
N ASP A 116 6.83 -0.75 18.19
CA ASP A 116 5.72 -1.15 19.05
C ASP A 116 6.18 -1.53 20.48
N ASP A 117 7.41 -2.03 20.62
CA ASP A 117 8.08 -2.30 21.90
C ASP A 117 8.69 -1.06 22.55
N HIS A 118 8.56 0.11 21.92
CA HIS A 118 9.06 1.41 22.35
C HIS A 118 10.58 1.49 22.55
N ASN A 119 11.35 0.52 22.06
CA ASN A 119 12.80 0.46 22.24
C ASN A 119 13.59 1.12 21.09
N TYR A 120 12.95 1.40 19.95
CA TYR A 120 13.61 1.91 18.76
C TYR A 120 12.81 3.02 18.08
N PHE A 121 13.53 3.94 17.45
CA PHE A 121 13.03 4.77 16.36
C PHE A 121 13.30 4.05 15.03
N GLU A 122 12.26 3.89 14.21
CA GLU A 122 12.34 3.25 12.90
C GLU A 122 12.08 4.28 11.79
N PHE A 123 13.08 4.50 10.94
CA PHE A 123 13.04 5.43 9.82
C PHE A 123 13.06 4.67 8.49
N GLN A 124 12.25 5.13 7.54
CA GLN A 124 12.24 4.63 6.17
C GLN A 124 12.93 5.64 5.25
N LEU A 125 13.98 5.20 4.57
CA LEU A 125 14.74 5.99 3.59
C LEU A 125 14.36 5.56 2.18
N GLU A 126 14.09 6.54 1.33
CA GLU A 126 13.80 6.37 -0.09
C GLU A 126 14.64 7.30 -0.95
N ASN A 127 14.92 6.86 -2.19
CA ASN A 127 15.47 7.75 -3.20
C ASN A 127 14.37 8.68 -3.71
N VAL A 128 14.31 9.90 -3.17
CA VAL A 128 13.26 10.87 -3.50
C VAL A 128 13.38 11.44 -4.92
N ALA A 129 14.57 11.37 -5.53
CA ALA A 129 14.78 11.77 -6.92
C ALA A 129 14.21 10.76 -7.92
N PHE A 130 13.91 9.53 -7.48
CA PHE A 130 13.37 8.51 -8.36
C PHE A 130 11.85 8.68 -8.53
N ASN A 131 11.45 9.23 -9.68
CA ASN A 131 10.04 9.36 -10.04
C ASN A 131 9.42 7.97 -10.32
N LYS A 132 8.48 7.54 -9.46
CA LYS A 132 7.78 6.25 -9.56
C LYS A 132 6.48 6.33 -10.38
N THR A 133 6.14 7.47 -10.99
CA THR A 133 4.94 7.62 -11.83
C THR A 133 4.91 6.55 -12.92
N LEU A 134 3.80 5.81 -12.96
CA LEU A 134 3.48 4.90 -14.07
C LEU A 134 2.96 5.72 -15.25
N ARG A 135 3.67 5.71 -16.38
CA ARG A 135 3.28 6.38 -17.63
C ARG A 135 3.05 5.33 -18.72
N PRO A 136 1.87 4.73 -18.81
CA PRO A 136 1.56 3.77 -19.87
C PRO A 136 1.48 4.48 -21.22
N ALA A 137 2.15 3.96 -22.24
CA ALA A 137 2.03 4.47 -23.60
C ALA A 137 0.83 3.84 -24.33
N THR A 138 0.47 2.62 -23.94
CA THR A 138 -0.59 1.84 -24.56
C THR A 138 -1.38 1.02 -23.52
N LEU A 139 -2.53 0.49 -23.91
CA LEU A 139 -3.32 -0.40 -23.05
C LEU A 139 -2.56 -1.68 -22.63
N THR A 140 -1.59 -2.14 -23.42
CA THR A 140 -0.81 -3.33 -23.07
C THR A 140 0.11 -3.09 -21.88
N ASP A 141 0.55 -1.86 -21.64
CA ASP A 141 1.36 -1.48 -20.46
C ASP A 141 0.59 -1.58 -19.14
N LEU A 142 -0.75 -1.52 -19.24
CA LEU A 142 -1.73 -1.70 -18.17
C LEU A 142 -2.27 -3.14 -18.13
N LYS A 143 -1.89 -4.01 -19.05
CA LYS A 143 -2.34 -5.41 -19.00
C LYS A 143 -1.70 -6.11 -17.81
N VAL A 144 -2.54 -6.66 -16.95
CA VAL A 144 -2.15 -7.40 -15.74
C VAL A 144 -2.86 -8.74 -15.68
N LYS A 145 -2.30 -9.69 -14.92
CA LYS A 145 -2.99 -10.94 -14.60
C LYS A 145 -4.25 -10.63 -13.78
N SER A 146 -5.22 -11.54 -13.80
CA SER A 146 -6.41 -11.43 -12.93
C SER A 146 -6.00 -11.20 -11.47
N HIS A 147 -6.75 -10.37 -10.75
CA HIS A 147 -6.49 -9.95 -9.36
C HIS A 147 -5.31 -9.01 -9.14
N TYR A 148 -4.44 -8.79 -10.12
CA TYR A 148 -3.32 -7.86 -9.97
C TYR A 148 -3.71 -6.44 -10.40
N LEU A 149 -3.13 -5.45 -9.73
CA LEU A 149 -3.16 -4.04 -10.09
C LEU A 149 -1.73 -3.48 -10.06
N LYS A 150 -1.37 -2.69 -11.07
CA LYS A 150 -0.12 -1.92 -11.14
C LYS A 150 -0.46 -0.47 -10.83
N LEU A 151 -0.05 0.00 -9.65
CA LEU A 151 -0.43 1.32 -9.16
C LEU A 151 0.64 2.38 -9.44
N GLN A 152 1.91 2.00 -9.40
CA GLN A 152 3.05 2.85 -9.77
C GLN A 152 4.23 1.97 -10.20
N LYS A 153 5.33 2.57 -10.68
CA LYS A 153 6.57 1.82 -10.94
C LYS A 153 7.02 1.13 -9.65
N GLY A 154 7.27 -0.18 -9.75
CA GLY A 154 7.69 -0.97 -8.60
C GLY A 154 6.59 -1.38 -7.63
N LEU A 155 5.34 -0.93 -7.79
CA LEU A 155 4.21 -1.30 -6.93
C LEU A 155 3.14 -2.07 -7.70
N LYS A 156 3.04 -3.37 -7.39
CA LYS A 156 1.96 -4.25 -7.84
C LYS A 156 1.22 -4.81 -6.62
N ILE A 157 -0.10 -4.70 -6.62
CA ILE A 157 -1.01 -5.22 -5.61
C ILE A 157 -1.68 -6.48 -6.16
N ASN A 158 -1.75 -7.54 -5.37
CA ASN A 158 -2.58 -8.70 -5.65
C ASN A 158 -3.80 -8.62 -4.73
N LEU A 159 -5.00 -8.40 -5.28
CA LEU A 159 -6.23 -8.28 -4.51
C LEU A 159 -6.54 -9.55 -3.70
N ALA A 160 -6.06 -10.73 -4.12
CA ALA A 160 -6.25 -11.96 -3.36
C ALA A 160 -5.46 -11.98 -2.03
N ASP A 161 -4.29 -11.34 -2.00
CA ASP A 161 -3.42 -11.29 -0.82
C ASP A 161 -3.67 -10.02 -0.01
N ASN A 162 -3.79 -8.90 -0.72
CA ASN A 162 -4.09 -7.55 -0.25
C ASN A 162 -5.49 -7.13 -0.71
N PRO A 163 -6.55 -7.62 -0.04
CA PRO A 163 -7.92 -7.33 -0.42
C PRO A 163 -8.30 -5.89 -0.12
N HIS A 164 -9.17 -5.37 -0.98
CA HIS A 164 -9.75 -4.04 -0.92
C HIS A 164 -8.73 -2.90 -1.00
N LEU A 165 -9.16 -1.78 -1.59
CA LEU A 165 -8.33 -0.59 -1.73
C LEU A 165 -9.15 0.66 -1.42
N ILE A 166 -8.61 1.57 -0.62
CA ILE A 166 -9.27 2.84 -0.31
C ILE A 166 -8.37 4.01 -0.71
N ILE A 167 -8.98 4.99 -1.38
CA ILE A 167 -8.31 6.17 -1.92
C ILE A 167 -8.93 7.42 -1.31
N TRP A 168 -8.13 8.17 -0.58
CA TRP A 168 -8.48 9.50 -0.09
C TRP A 168 -7.77 10.55 -0.90
N GLY A 169 -8.43 11.68 -1.14
CA GLY A 169 -7.78 12.82 -1.75
C GLY A 169 -8.75 13.95 -2.07
N LYS A 170 -8.30 15.19 -1.82
CA LYS A 170 -9.03 16.40 -2.19
C LYS A 170 -9.22 16.49 -3.71
N SER A 171 -10.16 17.31 -4.16
CA SER A 171 -10.34 17.58 -5.60
C SER A 171 -9.01 18.03 -6.23
N GLY A 172 -8.75 17.58 -7.46
CA GLY A 172 -7.51 17.88 -8.20
C GLY A 172 -6.25 17.13 -7.75
N SER A 173 -6.34 16.23 -6.76
CA SER A 173 -5.19 15.42 -6.27
C SER A 173 -4.80 14.24 -7.18
N GLY A 174 -5.63 13.91 -8.18
CA GLY A 174 -5.42 12.77 -9.08
C GLY A 174 -6.20 11.51 -8.74
N LYS A 175 -7.17 11.57 -7.83
CA LYS A 175 -8.04 10.45 -7.43
C LYS A 175 -8.77 9.81 -8.63
N THR A 176 -9.45 10.61 -9.45
CA THR A 176 -10.13 10.15 -10.67
C THR A 176 -9.14 9.50 -11.66
N THR A 177 -7.98 10.13 -11.90
CA THR A 177 -6.94 9.57 -12.77
C THR A 177 -6.45 8.20 -12.27
N LEU A 178 -6.26 8.04 -10.96
CA LEU A 178 -5.90 6.77 -10.34
C LEU A 178 -7.01 5.73 -10.51
N LEU A 179 -8.26 6.09 -10.25
CA LEU A 179 -9.42 5.22 -10.46
C LEU A 179 -9.53 4.77 -11.92
N PHE A 180 -9.37 5.68 -12.89
CA PHE A 180 -9.40 5.34 -14.32
C PHE A 180 -8.29 4.36 -14.68
N SER A 181 -7.07 4.58 -14.16
CA SER A 181 -5.95 3.65 -14.36
C SER A 181 -6.27 2.25 -13.81
N ILE A 182 -6.91 2.17 -12.64
CA ILE A 182 -7.37 0.90 -12.05
C ILE A 182 -8.47 0.27 -12.91
N LEU A 183 -9.48 1.04 -13.33
CA LEU A 183 -10.60 0.56 -14.13
C LEU A 183 -10.14 -0.01 -15.47
N ILE A 184 -9.24 0.67 -16.18
CA ILE A 184 -8.65 0.16 -17.43
C ILE A 184 -8.04 -1.23 -17.20
N GLN A 185 -7.26 -1.40 -16.13
CA GLN A 185 -6.63 -2.69 -15.80
C GLN A 185 -7.67 -3.77 -15.50
N LEU A 186 -8.71 -3.46 -14.73
CA LEU A 186 -9.78 -4.38 -14.39
C LEU A 186 -10.58 -4.80 -15.64
N LEU A 187 -10.90 -3.85 -16.52
CA LEU A 187 -11.64 -4.09 -17.76
C LEU A 187 -10.83 -4.96 -18.73
N ILE A 188 -9.54 -4.68 -18.94
CA ILE A 188 -8.65 -5.51 -19.77
C ILE A 188 -8.56 -6.94 -19.24
N ALA A 189 -8.51 -7.13 -17.91
CA ALA A 189 -8.50 -8.45 -17.30
C ALA A 189 -9.84 -9.22 -17.46
N GLY A 190 -10.88 -8.54 -17.93
CA GLY A 190 -12.24 -9.04 -18.00
C GLY A 190 -12.82 -9.30 -16.60
N THR A 191 -12.48 -8.46 -15.63
CA THR A 191 -13.09 -8.45 -14.30
C THR A 191 -14.58 -8.08 -14.39
N ASP A 192 -15.39 -8.58 -13.48
CA ASP A 192 -16.75 -8.06 -13.31
C ASP A 192 -16.71 -6.82 -12.41
N VAL A 193 -16.90 -5.63 -12.98
CA VAL A 193 -16.86 -4.37 -12.25
C VAL A 193 -18.27 -3.89 -11.95
N ARG A 194 -18.53 -3.49 -10.70
CA ARG A 194 -19.76 -2.82 -10.28
C ARG A 194 -19.39 -1.38 -9.91
N LEU A 195 -19.99 -0.40 -10.57
CA LEU A 195 -19.68 1.01 -10.43
C LEU A 195 -20.74 1.69 -9.58
N ILE A 196 -20.27 2.47 -8.61
CA ILE A 196 -21.07 3.42 -7.86
C ILE A 196 -20.51 4.81 -8.19
N ASP A 197 -21.34 5.69 -8.73
CA ASP A 197 -20.94 6.99 -9.24
C ASP A 197 -21.56 8.12 -8.44
N GLY A 198 -20.82 8.66 -7.46
CA GLY A 198 -21.30 9.77 -6.65
C GLY A 198 -21.21 11.15 -7.30
N LYS A 199 -20.65 11.27 -8.51
CA LYS A 199 -20.31 12.54 -9.17
C LYS A 199 -20.56 12.60 -10.67
N ASP A 200 -21.32 11.65 -11.21
CA ASP A 200 -21.58 11.49 -12.65
C ASP A 200 -20.29 11.34 -13.50
N GLU A 201 -19.14 10.99 -12.90
CA GLU A 201 -17.86 10.82 -13.61
C GLU A 201 -17.83 9.52 -14.45
N PHE A 202 -18.68 8.56 -14.10
CA PHE A 202 -18.83 7.26 -14.76
C PHE A 202 -20.14 7.09 -15.52
N SER A 203 -21.10 8.00 -15.41
CA SER A 203 -22.36 8.00 -16.18
C SER A 203 -22.16 7.72 -17.68
N SER A 204 -21.11 8.32 -18.26
CA SER A 204 -20.70 8.10 -19.66
C SER A 204 -20.36 6.64 -20.03
N PHE A 205 -20.11 5.76 -19.06
CA PHE A 205 -19.80 4.34 -19.29
C PHE A 205 -21.01 3.56 -19.81
N GLU A 206 -22.24 4.03 -19.55
CA GLU A 206 -23.47 3.37 -20.02
C GLU A 206 -23.49 3.17 -21.55
N ALA A 207 -22.73 3.98 -22.30
CA ALA A 207 -22.58 3.85 -23.75
C ALA A 207 -21.93 2.53 -24.21
N PHE A 208 -21.20 1.82 -23.33
CA PHE A 208 -20.54 0.56 -23.68
C PHE A 208 -20.55 -0.49 -22.56
N TYR A 209 -20.87 -0.11 -21.32
CA TYR A 209 -20.89 -1.00 -20.17
C TYR A 209 -22.34 -1.24 -19.70
N PRO A 210 -22.69 -2.44 -19.20
CA PRO A 210 -24.08 -2.76 -18.87
C PRO A 210 -24.66 -1.79 -17.81
N PRO A 211 -25.78 -1.07 -18.10
CA PRO A 211 -26.34 -0.06 -17.19
C PRO A 211 -26.64 -0.59 -15.79
N ARG A 212 -27.16 -1.82 -15.66
CA ARG A 212 -27.43 -2.47 -14.35
C ARG A 212 -26.20 -2.65 -13.44
N LYS A 213 -24.99 -2.38 -13.95
CA LYS A 213 -23.73 -2.47 -13.20
C LYS A 213 -23.21 -1.09 -12.77
N ILE A 214 -23.96 -0.04 -13.05
CA ILE A 214 -23.65 1.35 -12.73
C ILE A 214 -24.82 1.88 -11.90
N ALA A 215 -24.54 2.53 -10.78
CA ALA A 215 -25.55 3.18 -9.97
C ALA A 215 -25.10 4.58 -9.57
N GLY A 216 -25.96 5.57 -9.82
CA GLY A 216 -25.81 6.95 -9.32
C GLY A 216 -26.80 7.29 -8.20
N ASP A 217 -27.91 6.56 -8.11
CA ASP A 217 -28.95 6.75 -7.09
C ASP A 217 -28.87 5.70 -5.96
N ILE A 218 -29.56 5.99 -4.86
CA ILE A 218 -29.53 5.17 -3.64
C ILE A 218 -30.08 3.76 -3.88
N ASP A 219 -31.18 3.62 -4.63
CA ASP A 219 -31.82 2.32 -4.86
C ASP A 219 -30.95 1.43 -5.76
N GLY A 220 -30.37 2.01 -6.82
CA GLY A 220 -29.39 1.36 -7.67
C GLY A 220 -28.18 0.85 -6.89
N ILE A 221 -27.69 1.64 -5.93
CA ILE A 221 -26.58 1.23 -5.05
C ILE A 221 -26.97 0.01 -4.22
N PHE A 222 -28.13 0.02 -3.55
CA PHE A 222 -28.60 -1.12 -2.76
C PHE A 222 -28.78 -2.38 -3.61
N ASN A 223 -29.30 -2.24 -4.84
CA ASN A 223 -29.43 -3.34 -5.79
C ASN A 223 -28.06 -3.96 -6.14
N ILE A 224 -27.06 -3.13 -6.44
CA ILE A 224 -25.69 -3.59 -6.71
C ILE A 224 -25.11 -4.33 -5.50
N LEU A 225 -25.26 -3.77 -4.29
CA LEU A 225 -24.72 -4.40 -3.08
C LEU A 225 -25.39 -5.75 -2.80
N ASN A 226 -26.71 -5.86 -3.00
CA ASN A 226 -27.45 -7.11 -2.87
C ASN A 226 -26.95 -8.16 -3.88
N GLU A 227 -26.81 -7.79 -5.16
CA GLU A 227 -26.26 -8.71 -6.18
C GLU A 227 -24.86 -9.21 -5.79
N ILE A 228 -24.00 -8.33 -5.24
CA ILE A 228 -22.66 -8.72 -4.80
C ILE A 228 -22.73 -9.72 -3.63
N ILE A 229 -23.59 -9.49 -2.64
CA ILE A 229 -23.78 -10.39 -1.50
C ILE A 229 -24.29 -11.77 -1.94
N GLU A 230 -25.19 -11.82 -2.92
CA GLU A 230 -25.61 -13.08 -3.54
C GLU A 230 -24.45 -13.81 -4.23
N ILE A 231 -23.61 -13.08 -4.97
CA ILE A 231 -22.42 -13.64 -5.62
C ILE A 231 -21.46 -14.21 -4.58
N ILE A 232 -21.23 -13.50 -3.47
CA ILE A 232 -20.42 -13.98 -2.35
C ILE A 232 -20.99 -15.32 -1.85
N SER A 233 -22.30 -15.36 -1.55
CA SER A 233 -22.97 -16.55 -1.03
C SER A 233 -22.88 -17.74 -1.99
N LYS A 234 -23.07 -17.51 -3.29
CA LYS A 234 -22.93 -18.54 -4.34
C LYS A 234 -21.49 -19.07 -4.41
N ARG A 235 -20.49 -18.18 -4.37
CA ARG A 235 -19.07 -18.57 -4.44
C ARG A 235 -18.57 -19.26 -3.18
N GLN A 236 -19.11 -18.92 -2.00
CA GLN A 236 -18.78 -19.63 -0.76
C GLN A 236 -19.18 -21.10 -0.85
N LYS A 237 -20.35 -21.41 -1.43
CA LYS A 237 -20.77 -22.80 -1.70
C LYS A 237 -19.80 -23.51 -2.66
N ILE A 238 -19.47 -22.88 -3.79
CA ILE A 238 -18.51 -23.44 -4.76
C ILE A 238 -17.16 -23.76 -4.11
N VAL A 239 -16.62 -22.84 -3.31
CA VAL A 239 -15.33 -23.05 -2.62
C VAL A 239 -15.45 -24.18 -1.59
N ALA A 240 -16.53 -24.22 -0.80
CA ALA A 240 -16.75 -25.26 0.19
C ALA A 240 -16.86 -26.66 -0.45
N ASP A 241 -17.58 -26.77 -1.57
CA ASP A 241 -17.72 -28.02 -2.30
C ASP A 241 -16.36 -28.49 -2.86
N LYS A 242 -15.55 -27.57 -3.39
CA LYS A 242 -14.18 -27.89 -3.86
C LYS A 242 -13.21 -28.23 -2.73
N VAL A 243 -13.34 -27.63 -1.55
CA VAL A 243 -12.56 -28.02 -0.36
C VAL A 243 -12.85 -29.46 0.02
N LYS A 244 -14.13 -29.87 0.00
CA LYS A 244 -14.54 -31.25 0.28
C LYS A 244 -14.04 -32.22 -0.79
N GLU A 245 -14.22 -31.89 -2.06
CA GLU A 245 -13.78 -32.72 -3.20
C GLU A 245 -12.27 -32.97 -3.19
N LEU A 246 -11.47 -31.92 -2.96
CA LEU A 246 -10.01 -31.98 -3.02
C LEU A 246 -9.38 -32.34 -1.67
N ASN A 247 -10.18 -32.49 -0.60
CA ASN A 247 -9.74 -32.65 0.79
C ASN A 247 -8.62 -31.67 1.20
N LYS A 248 -8.72 -30.42 0.73
CA LYS A 248 -7.68 -29.40 0.90
C LYS A 248 -8.27 -28.15 1.54
N PHE A 249 -7.96 -27.97 2.82
CA PHE A 249 -8.35 -26.77 3.55
C PHE A 249 -7.61 -25.52 3.02
N GLY A 250 -8.24 -24.35 3.21
CA GLY A 250 -7.64 -23.07 2.86
C GLY A 250 -7.73 -22.67 1.37
N LEU A 251 -8.44 -23.43 0.54
CA LEU A 251 -8.71 -23.02 -0.84
C LEU A 251 -9.53 -21.73 -0.87
N ARG A 252 -9.12 -20.80 -1.73
CA ARG A 252 -9.85 -19.57 -2.05
C ARG A 252 -10.36 -19.65 -3.49
N ALA A 253 -11.35 -18.83 -3.81
CA ALA A 253 -11.83 -18.66 -5.18
C ALA A 253 -10.71 -18.29 -6.18
N PHE A 254 -9.69 -17.56 -5.70
CA PHE A 254 -8.50 -17.25 -6.48
C PHE A 254 -7.75 -18.53 -6.92
N ASP A 255 -7.59 -19.49 -6.02
CA ASP A 255 -6.91 -20.76 -6.28
C ASP A 255 -7.72 -21.66 -7.24
N LEU A 256 -9.04 -21.45 -7.29
CA LEU A 256 -9.96 -22.09 -8.25
C LEU A 256 -10.04 -21.35 -9.60
N GLY A 257 -9.26 -20.28 -9.80
CA GLY A 257 -9.23 -19.51 -11.03
C GLY A 257 -10.48 -18.63 -11.27
N LEU A 258 -11.32 -18.43 -10.25
CA LEU A 258 -12.50 -17.56 -10.37
C LEU A 258 -12.07 -16.11 -10.53
N LYS A 259 -12.52 -15.48 -11.62
CA LYS A 259 -12.27 -14.05 -11.87
C LYS A 259 -12.87 -13.17 -10.77
N PRO A 260 -12.23 -12.04 -10.45
CA PRO A 260 -12.72 -11.17 -9.41
C PRO A 260 -14.04 -10.48 -9.80
N VAL A 261 -14.85 -10.18 -8.78
CA VAL A 261 -15.87 -9.13 -8.85
C VAL A 261 -15.37 -7.96 -8.02
N VAL A 262 -15.40 -6.76 -8.57
CA VAL A 262 -14.86 -5.56 -7.90
C VAL A 262 -15.92 -4.48 -7.87
N LEU A 263 -16.34 -4.10 -6.67
CA LEU A 263 -17.08 -2.88 -6.43
C LEU A 263 -16.10 -1.70 -6.52
N VAL A 264 -16.35 -0.75 -7.41
CA VAL A 264 -15.59 0.49 -7.51
C VAL A 264 -16.55 1.63 -7.27
N ALA A 265 -16.26 2.46 -6.27
CA ALA A 265 -17.10 3.60 -5.94
C ALA A 265 -16.26 4.88 -5.95
N ASP A 266 -16.66 5.87 -6.75
CA ASP A 266 -16.14 7.22 -6.62
C ASP A 266 -17.00 8.04 -5.67
N GLU A 267 -16.31 8.90 -4.91
CA GLU A 267 -16.86 9.79 -3.91
C GLU A 267 -17.98 9.20 -3.04
N ILE A 268 -17.66 8.10 -2.35
CA ILE A 268 -18.62 7.49 -1.41
C ILE A 268 -19.10 8.44 -0.31
N GLY A 269 -18.33 9.49 0.01
CA GLY A 269 -18.70 10.49 1.03
C GLY A 269 -19.93 11.29 0.62
N SER A 270 -20.04 11.67 -0.65
CA SER A 270 -21.22 12.37 -1.17
C SER A 270 -22.47 11.51 -1.11
N LEU A 271 -22.33 10.20 -1.40
CA LEU A 271 -23.43 9.24 -1.35
C LEU A 271 -23.90 9.02 0.08
N VAL A 272 -22.97 8.76 1.00
CA VAL A 272 -23.29 8.60 2.43
C VAL A 272 -23.94 9.88 2.96
N ALA A 273 -23.50 11.06 2.56
CA ALA A 273 -24.12 12.31 3.00
C ALA A 273 -25.61 12.42 2.60
N GLY A 274 -25.97 11.94 1.41
CA GLY A 274 -27.36 11.94 0.90
C GLY A 274 -28.29 10.89 1.51
N MET A 275 -27.76 9.90 2.23
CA MET A 275 -28.56 8.84 2.85
C MET A 275 -29.16 9.28 4.19
N ASP A 276 -30.38 8.82 4.49
CA ASP A 276 -30.96 8.92 5.82
C ASP A 276 -30.28 7.95 6.82
N SER A 277 -30.63 8.05 8.10
CA SER A 277 -30.00 7.23 9.16
C SER A 277 -30.22 5.72 8.99
N LYS A 278 -31.36 5.30 8.45
CA LYS A 278 -31.68 3.88 8.22
C LYS A 278 -30.88 3.36 7.03
N GLN A 279 -30.87 4.10 5.93
CA GLN A 279 -30.11 3.81 4.72
C GLN A 279 -28.60 3.75 5.03
N LYS A 280 -28.05 4.70 5.79
CA LYS A 280 -26.64 4.68 6.24
C LYS A 280 -26.29 3.40 6.99
N LYS A 281 -27.15 2.98 7.92
CA LYS A 281 -26.95 1.77 8.73
C LYS A 281 -26.98 0.52 7.86
N GLU A 282 -27.93 0.44 6.93
CA GLU A 282 -28.06 -0.66 5.99
C GLU A 282 -26.86 -0.74 5.04
N PHE A 283 -26.49 0.38 4.43
CA PHE A 283 -25.31 0.49 3.56
C PHE A 283 -24.04 0.01 4.26
N ASN A 284 -23.79 0.50 5.47
CA ASN A 284 -22.62 0.09 6.26
C ASN A 284 -22.66 -1.42 6.59
N SER A 285 -23.82 -1.96 6.97
CA SER A 285 -23.99 -3.40 7.24
C SER A 285 -23.66 -4.25 6.01
N MET A 286 -24.17 -3.87 4.83
CA MET A 286 -23.91 -4.57 3.58
C MET A 286 -22.43 -4.47 3.18
N LEU A 287 -21.84 -3.29 3.32
CA LEU A 287 -20.43 -3.08 2.99
C LEU A 287 -19.52 -3.91 3.91
N VAL A 288 -19.80 -3.96 5.22
CA VAL A 288 -19.12 -4.84 6.19
C VAL A 288 -19.17 -6.30 5.71
N GLN A 289 -20.36 -6.79 5.33
CA GLN A 289 -20.51 -8.15 4.82
C GLN A 289 -19.66 -8.40 3.57
N ILE A 290 -19.63 -7.45 2.64
CA ILE A 290 -18.83 -7.56 1.42
C ILE A 290 -17.34 -7.60 1.73
N VAL A 291 -16.83 -6.68 2.56
CA VAL A 291 -15.38 -6.59 2.81
C VAL A 291 -14.87 -7.74 3.70
N GLN A 292 -15.66 -8.21 4.65
CA GLN A 292 -15.26 -9.32 5.51
C GLN A 292 -15.37 -10.68 4.80
N LYS A 293 -16.46 -10.93 4.07
CA LYS A 293 -16.72 -12.24 3.46
C LYS A 293 -16.19 -12.36 2.03
N GLY A 294 -15.97 -11.25 1.33
CA GLY A 294 -15.62 -11.22 -0.09
C GLY A 294 -14.19 -11.70 -0.39
N ARG A 295 -13.25 -11.46 0.53
CA ARG A 295 -11.81 -11.78 0.36
C ARG A 295 -11.56 -13.23 -0.10
N SER A 296 -12.17 -14.21 0.55
CA SER A 296 -11.95 -15.64 0.25
C SER A 296 -12.60 -16.07 -1.07
N VAL A 297 -13.56 -15.30 -1.58
CA VAL A 297 -14.35 -15.60 -2.76
C VAL A 297 -14.08 -14.68 -3.96
N SER A 298 -12.93 -13.99 -3.95
CA SER A 298 -12.53 -13.06 -5.02
C SER A 298 -13.56 -11.96 -5.29
N VAL A 299 -14.11 -11.39 -4.22
CA VAL A 299 -14.96 -10.20 -4.28
C VAL A 299 -14.25 -9.09 -3.50
N PHE A 300 -14.00 -7.96 -4.17
CA PHE A 300 -13.20 -6.86 -3.64
C PHE A 300 -13.94 -5.52 -3.77
N ALA A 301 -13.46 -4.52 -3.05
CA ALA A 301 -14.00 -3.17 -3.04
C ALA A 301 -12.85 -2.17 -3.21
N ILE A 302 -13.03 -1.20 -4.10
CA ILE A 302 -12.13 -0.09 -4.34
C ILE A 302 -12.94 1.17 -4.13
N LEU A 303 -12.75 1.82 -2.99
CA LEU A 303 -13.56 2.97 -2.59
C LEU A 303 -12.72 4.23 -2.65
N ALA A 304 -13.30 5.32 -3.16
CA ALA A 304 -12.66 6.61 -3.20
C ALA A 304 -13.52 7.67 -2.53
N THR A 305 -12.90 8.56 -1.76
CA THR A 305 -13.57 9.68 -1.08
C THR A 305 -12.59 10.82 -0.84
N GLN A 306 -13.09 12.00 -0.51
CA GLN A 306 -12.21 13.13 -0.19
C GLN A 306 -11.51 13.01 1.17
N SER A 307 -12.16 12.42 2.16
CA SER A 307 -11.73 12.53 3.55
C SER A 307 -11.71 11.17 4.27
N PRO A 308 -10.69 10.90 5.09
CA PRO A 308 -10.59 9.66 5.87
C PRO A 308 -11.45 9.66 7.15
N LYS A 309 -12.38 10.60 7.30
CA LYS A 309 -13.20 10.69 8.51
C LYS A 309 -14.07 9.45 8.74
N ALA A 310 -14.27 9.13 10.02
CA ALA A 310 -15.00 7.94 10.46
C ALA A 310 -16.52 8.04 10.26
N ASP A 311 -17.05 9.25 10.13
CA ASP A 311 -18.46 9.52 9.80
C ASP A 311 -18.82 9.13 8.36
N ILE A 312 -17.86 9.21 7.44
CA ILE A 312 -17.99 8.75 6.05
C ILE A 312 -17.89 7.23 5.98
N LEU A 313 -16.83 6.66 6.56
CA LEU A 313 -16.63 5.23 6.65
C LEU A 313 -16.17 4.83 8.05
N PRO A 314 -16.97 4.04 8.78
CA PRO A 314 -16.60 3.51 10.07
C PRO A 314 -15.24 2.79 10.05
N THR A 315 -14.48 2.90 11.15
CA THR A 315 -13.16 2.28 11.29
C THR A 315 -13.20 0.75 11.09
N GLU A 316 -14.27 0.07 11.51
CA GLU A 316 -14.44 -1.37 11.28
C GLU A 316 -14.46 -1.75 9.79
N ILE A 317 -14.99 -0.87 8.93
CA ILE A 317 -14.94 -1.06 7.48
C ILE A 317 -13.55 -0.72 6.98
N ARG A 318 -12.99 0.43 7.37
CA ARG A 318 -11.67 0.90 6.91
C ARG A 318 -10.54 -0.08 7.24
N SER A 319 -10.61 -0.77 8.38
CA SER A 319 -9.62 -1.78 8.79
C SER A 319 -9.55 -3.01 7.87
N GLN A 320 -10.58 -3.26 7.06
CA GLN A 320 -10.59 -4.34 6.06
C GLN A 320 -9.84 -3.96 4.76
N PHE A 321 -9.50 -2.67 4.59
CA PHE A 321 -8.80 -2.18 3.40
C PHE A 321 -7.30 -2.30 3.58
N SER A 322 -6.75 -3.41 3.08
CA SER A 322 -5.33 -3.69 3.21
C SER A 322 -4.43 -2.73 2.44
N THR A 323 -4.96 -2.06 1.41
CA THR A 323 -4.24 -1.03 0.66
C THR A 323 -4.92 0.32 0.81
N ARG A 324 -4.20 1.26 1.41
CA ARG A 324 -4.68 2.59 1.78
C ARG A 324 -3.84 3.63 1.04
N ILE A 325 -4.47 4.58 0.35
CA ILE A 325 -3.79 5.63 -0.42
C ILE A 325 -4.37 6.99 -0.05
N LEU A 326 -3.51 7.94 0.32
CA LEU A 326 -3.89 9.32 0.64
C LEU A 326 -3.15 10.28 -0.31
N LEU A 327 -3.90 10.93 -1.20
CA LEU A 327 -3.38 11.85 -2.22
C LEU A 327 -3.52 13.31 -1.80
N GLY A 328 -2.48 14.11 -2.09
CA GLY A 328 -2.53 15.57 -1.95
C GLY A 328 -2.73 16.13 -0.53
N SER A 329 -2.71 15.30 0.52
CA SER A 329 -2.94 15.75 1.90
C SER A 329 -1.63 15.93 2.67
N SER A 330 -1.27 17.18 2.95
CA SER A 330 -0.17 17.57 3.84
C SER A 330 -0.57 17.63 5.32
N SER A 331 -1.87 17.60 5.65
CA SER A 331 -2.33 17.66 7.05
C SER A 331 -1.99 16.37 7.79
N GLY A 332 -1.27 16.50 8.90
CA GLY A 332 -0.90 15.39 9.79
C GLY A 332 -2.11 14.63 10.36
N ASP A 333 -3.21 15.32 10.66
CA ASP A 333 -4.43 14.68 11.17
C ASP A 333 -5.04 13.73 10.13
N ASN A 334 -5.17 14.17 8.88
CA ASN A 334 -5.66 13.32 7.80
C ASN A 334 -4.74 12.11 7.57
N GLN A 335 -3.41 12.30 7.70
CA GLN A 335 -2.44 11.21 7.56
C GLN A 335 -2.59 10.18 8.69
N ARG A 336 -2.67 10.64 9.95
CA ARG A 336 -2.91 9.78 11.12
C ARG A 336 -4.23 9.01 11.00
N MET A 337 -5.30 9.68 10.58
CA MET A 337 -6.61 9.05 10.35
C MET A 337 -6.61 8.05 9.20
N ALA A 338 -5.81 8.27 8.15
CA ALA A 338 -5.74 7.40 6.97
C ALA A 338 -4.88 6.15 7.19
N PHE A 339 -3.87 6.21 8.07
CA PHE A 339 -2.91 5.13 8.29
C PHE A 339 -2.90 4.56 9.71
N ASP A 340 -3.95 4.85 10.49
CA ASP A 340 -4.22 4.24 11.80
C ASP A 340 -3.04 4.35 12.80
N GLY A 341 -2.23 5.42 12.80
CA GLY A 341 -1.09 5.49 13.73
C GLY A 341 -0.11 6.67 13.66
N GLU A 342 0.92 6.57 14.50
CA GLU A 342 1.89 7.60 14.95
C GLU A 342 3.06 7.88 14.00
N SER A 343 3.01 7.39 12.76
CA SER A 343 4.12 7.61 11.83
C SER A 343 4.16 9.08 11.41
N LEU A 344 5.29 9.74 11.68
CA LEU A 344 5.60 11.04 11.09
C LEU A 344 5.92 10.82 9.61
N LEU A 345 5.16 11.46 8.73
CA LEU A 345 5.43 11.47 7.29
C LEU A 345 6.21 12.73 6.95
N VAL A 346 7.33 12.54 6.28
CA VAL A 346 8.32 13.59 6.05
C VAL A 346 8.31 13.97 4.58
N GLY A 347 8.27 15.27 4.34
CA GLY A 347 8.42 15.89 3.02
C GLY A 347 7.12 16.38 2.40
N ASP A 348 7.29 17.20 1.37
CA ASP A 348 6.18 17.86 0.71
C ASP A 348 5.36 16.89 -0.16
N VAL A 349 4.05 17.13 -0.14
CA VAL A 349 3.08 16.45 -1.00
C VAL A 349 2.85 17.33 -2.22
N GLU A 350 3.62 17.06 -3.27
CA GLU A 350 3.41 17.66 -4.58
C GLU A 350 2.08 17.22 -5.20
N LYS A 351 1.59 17.99 -6.18
CA LYS A 351 0.43 17.61 -6.98
C LYS A 351 0.65 16.22 -7.62
N PHE A 352 -0.41 15.39 -7.63
CA PHE A 352 -0.35 14.01 -8.14
C PHE A 352 0.59 13.07 -7.36
N THR A 353 0.91 13.44 -6.12
CA THR A 353 1.61 12.56 -5.17
C THR A 353 0.82 12.42 -3.87
N GLY A 354 1.28 11.51 -3.03
CA GLY A 354 0.67 11.25 -1.74
C GLY A 354 1.44 10.17 -0.99
N TYR A 355 0.71 9.43 -0.17
CA TYR A 355 1.25 8.32 0.59
C TYR A 355 0.40 7.08 0.39
N PHE A 356 1.01 5.91 0.52
CA PHE A 356 0.29 4.64 0.55
C PHE A 356 0.84 3.71 1.63
N MET A 357 -0.03 2.83 2.10
CA MET A 357 0.34 1.70 2.94
C MET A 357 -0.35 0.46 2.40
N SER A 358 0.36 -0.67 2.38
CA SER A 358 -0.22 -1.93 1.94
C SER A 358 0.26 -3.06 2.85
N ASP A 359 -0.67 -3.72 3.53
CA ASP A 359 -0.37 -4.72 4.56
C ASP A 359 0.57 -5.82 4.02
N GLY A 360 1.60 -6.18 4.79
CA GLY A 360 2.60 -7.17 4.37
C GLY A 360 3.50 -6.74 3.19
N LYS A 361 3.27 -5.58 2.58
CA LYS A 361 4.18 -4.97 1.60
C LYS A 361 4.98 -3.82 2.19
N THR A 362 4.35 -2.98 2.99
CA THR A 362 4.98 -1.85 3.68
C THR A 362 4.70 -1.94 5.18
N LYS A 363 5.69 -1.54 5.99
CA LYS A 363 5.53 -1.45 7.46
C LYS A 363 5.13 -0.04 7.91
N GLN A 364 5.41 0.95 7.08
CA GLN A 364 5.12 2.36 7.28
C GLN A 364 4.52 2.93 5.99
N PRO A 365 3.83 4.07 6.04
CA PRO A 365 3.40 4.75 4.82
C PRO A 365 4.63 5.18 3.98
N MET A 366 4.50 5.02 2.67
CA MET A 366 5.53 5.30 1.68
C MET A 366 5.01 6.28 0.64
N LYS A 367 5.91 7.01 -0.06
CA LYS A 367 5.50 7.98 -1.07
C LYS A 367 4.81 7.29 -2.26
N PHE A 368 3.64 7.83 -2.63
CA PHE A 368 2.81 7.38 -3.73
C PHE A 368 2.83 8.38 -4.89
N TYR A 369 2.84 7.89 -6.13
CA TYR A 369 2.82 8.68 -7.35
C TYR A 369 1.62 8.24 -8.20
N VAL A 370 0.71 9.17 -8.48
CA VAL A 370 -0.46 8.91 -9.32
C VAL A 370 -0.01 8.55 -10.75
N PRO A 371 -0.59 7.52 -11.40
CA PRO A 371 -0.35 7.23 -12.80
C PRO A 371 -0.66 8.42 -13.71
N ASP A 372 0.14 8.58 -14.76
CA ASP A 372 -0.06 9.62 -15.77
C ASP A 372 -0.71 8.98 -17.01
N LEU A 373 -2.01 9.18 -17.15
CA LEU A 373 -2.77 8.76 -18.33
C LEU A 373 -2.87 9.86 -19.39
N HIS A 374 -2.41 11.08 -19.11
CA HIS A 374 -2.60 12.24 -19.98
C HIS A 374 -1.53 12.33 -21.07
N THR A 375 -0.27 12.04 -20.73
CA THR A 375 0.87 12.13 -21.66
C THR A 375 0.62 11.35 -22.97
N HIS A 376 -0.05 10.21 -22.89
CA HIS A 376 -0.39 9.37 -24.04
C HIS A 376 -1.90 9.29 -24.33
N LYS A 377 -2.70 10.22 -23.79
CA LYS A 377 -4.14 10.35 -24.03
C LYS A 377 -4.93 9.05 -23.78
N LEU A 378 -4.64 8.39 -22.66
CA LEU A 378 -5.35 7.18 -22.19
C LEU A 378 -6.47 7.50 -21.17
N ASN A 379 -6.79 8.78 -20.98
CA ASN A 379 -7.77 9.26 -20.01
C ASN A 379 -9.14 9.59 -20.64
N ASP A 380 -9.48 8.96 -21.77
CA ASP A 380 -10.74 9.18 -22.48
C ASP A 380 -11.69 7.95 -22.45
N LEU A 381 -12.96 8.21 -22.78
CA LEU A 381 -14.01 7.19 -22.78
C LEU A 381 -13.74 6.08 -23.82
N GLN A 382 -13.14 6.44 -24.96
CA GLN A 382 -12.83 5.49 -26.02
C GLN A 382 -11.78 4.46 -25.57
N THR A 383 -10.83 4.88 -24.74
CA THR A 383 -9.81 4.03 -24.13
C THR A 383 -10.44 3.00 -23.20
N LEU A 384 -11.39 3.42 -22.36
CA LEU A 384 -12.14 2.53 -21.48
C LEU A 384 -13.01 1.53 -22.26
N LYS A 385 -13.68 1.98 -23.34
CA LYS A 385 -14.42 1.10 -24.25
C LYS A 385 -13.51 0.04 -24.87
N LYS A 386 -12.36 0.45 -25.43
CA LYS A 386 -11.35 -0.48 -25.98
C LYS A 386 -10.85 -1.48 -24.92
N ALA A 387 -10.60 -1.00 -23.69
CA ALA A 387 -10.20 -1.86 -22.57
C ALA A 387 -11.26 -2.93 -22.25
N TYR A 388 -12.54 -2.55 -22.24
CA TYR A 388 -13.65 -3.48 -22.04
C TYR A 388 -13.78 -4.51 -23.16
N GLU A 389 -13.72 -4.08 -24.43
CA GLU A 389 -13.78 -4.95 -25.61
C GLU A 389 -12.63 -5.99 -25.61
N LEU A 390 -11.42 -5.58 -25.24
CA LEU A 390 -10.28 -6.49 -25.06
C LEU A 390 -10.57 -7.55 -23.98
N GLY A 391 -11.17 -7.13 -22.86
CA GLY A 391 -11.58 -8.02 -21.78
C GLY A 391 -12.63 -9.06 -22.21
N LEU A 392 -13.59 -8.66 -23.05
CA LEU A 392 -14.60 -9.56 -23.62
C LEU A 392 -13.97 -10.61 -24.53
N LYS A 393 -13.04 -10.21 -25.42
CA LYS A 393 -12.31 -11.15 -26.30
C LYS A 393 -11.54 -12.19 -25.50
N ILE A 394 -10.90 -11.78 -24.40
CA ILE A 394 -10.17 -12.70 -23.49
C ILE A 394 -11.12 -13.65 -22.75
N LYS A 395 -12.35 -13.22 -22.43
CA LYS A 395 -13.36 -14.13 -21.86
C LYS A 395 -13.80 -15.16 -22.89
N ALA A 396 -14.11 -14.73 -24.11
CA ALA A 396 -14.57 -15.62 -25.18
C ALA A 396 -13.51 -16.67 -25.57
N SER A 397 -12.23 -16.27 -25.69
CA SER A 397 -11.16 -17.19 -26.07
C SER A 397 -10.89 -18.29 -25.04
N LYS A 398 -11.10 -18.01 -23.74
CA LYS A 398 -10.95 -19.02 -22.69
C LYS A 398 -12.10 -20.03 -22.66
N ILE A 399 -13.31 -19.60 -23.03
CA ILE A 399 -14.48 -20.49 -23.11
C ILE A 399 -14.31 -21.48 -24.27
N GLY A 400 -13.70 -21.06 -25.40
CA GLY A 400 -13.41 -21.93 -26.54
C GLY A 400 -12.31 -22.98 -26.34
N THR A 401 -11.58 -22.96 -25.22
CA THR A 401 -10.53 -23.94 -24.85
C THR A 401 -10.95 -24.88 -23.71
N THR A 402 -12.23 -24.85 -23.32
CA THR A 402 -12.81 -25.76 -22.32
C THR A 402 -14.02 -26.45 -22.94
N PHE A 403 -13.75 -27.39 -23.84
CA PHE A 403 -14.61 -28.51 -24.20
C PHE A 403 -13.74 -29.73 -24.46
#